data_AF-A0A1W9QFC6-F1
#
_entry.id   AF-A0A1W9QFC6-F1
#
_cell.length_a   1.000
_cell.length_b   1.000
_cell.length_c   1.000
_cell.angle_alpha   90.00
_cell.angle_beta   90.00
_cell.angle_gamma   90.00
#
_symmetry.space_group_name_H-M   'P 1'
#
loop_
_entity.id
_entity.type
_entity.pdbx_description
1 polymer ?
#
loop_
_entity_poly.entity_id
_entity_poly.type
_entity_poly.pdbx_seq_one_letter_code
_entity_poly.pdbx_strand_id
1 'polypeptide(L)'
;MSTLIPVNERNFESEVMASEVPVLVEFGATWCGPCKTVEPELRAFAQEIAPRAKVVQVDIDQSPALAQTLGVRSVPTFVVFHGGRPVDGRQGVIRKADMLSMLERYLPRSEGALSAAEASKLLALGRIKMVDVREEPVFARAHIQGAVNIPAAELETRLAELMTLGAYPVLYCRTGAESKALAEKLIPLGAEVAYLEGGVLAWETEGNQLERP
;
A
#
# COMPACT_ATOMS: atom_id res chain seq x y z
N MET A 1 4.48 -23.50 5.02
CA MET A 1 3.88 -22.99 6.26
C MET A 1 4.50 -21.63 6.54
N SER A 2 3.78 -20.53 6.30
CA SER A 2 4.33 -19.21 6.61
C SER A 2 4.16 -18.94 8.10
N THR A 3 5.26 -18.71 8.79
CA THR A 3 5.33 -18.52 10.23
C THR A 3 5.09 -17.04 10.53
N LEU A 4 4.08 -16.72 11.36
CA LEU A 4 3.96 -15.38 11.94
C LEU A 4 5.29 -15.02 12.60
N ILE A 5 5.80 -13.82 12.34
CA ILE A 5 7.07 -13.37 12.90
C ILE A 5 6.88 -13.25 14.42
N PRO A 6 7.60 -14.03 15.24
CA PRO A 6 7.54 -13.90 16.68
C PRO A 6 8.26 -12.61 17.08
N VAL A 7 7.53 -11.72 17.77
CA VAL A 7 8.06 -10.45 18.25
C VAL A 7 8.07 -10.46 19.78
N ASN A 8 9.16 -9.96 20.35
CA ASN A 8 9.38 -9.80 21.78
C ASN A 8 10.05 -8.45 22.07
N GLU A 9 10.32 -8.18 23.34
CA GLU A 9 10.91 -6.92 23.80
C GLU A 9 12.23 -6.55 23.12
N ARG A 10 13.00 -7.52 22.61
CA ARG A 10 14.32 -7.27 22.00
C ARG A 10 14.23 -6.83 20.54
N ASN A 11 13.21 -7.28 19.81
CA ASN A 11 13.05 -6.98 18.38
C ASN A 11 11.81 -6.15 18.06
N PHE A 12 11.00 -5.77 19.05
CA PHE A 12 9.81 -4.93 18.83
C PHE A 12 10.15 -3.61 18.14
N GLU A 13 11.26 -2.98 18.52
CA GLU A 13 11.71 -1.73 17.89
C GLU A 13 11.94 -1.91 16.39
N SER A 14 12.74 -2.89 15.99
CA SER A 14 13.06 -3.13 14.58
C SER A 14 11.90 -3.69 13.77
N GLU A 15 11.08 -4.56 14.37
CA GLU A 15 10.00 -5.25 13.66
C GLU A 15 8.72 -4.43 13.55
N VAL A 16 8.44 -3.58 14.54
CA VAL A 16 7.17 -2.85 14.67
C VAL A 16 7.39 -1.33 14.59
N MET A 17 8.25 -0.77 15.43
CA MET A 17 8.39 0.69 15.56
C MET A 17 9.07 1.32 14.35
N ALA A 18 10.13 0.67 13.84
CA ALA A 18 10.89 1.10 12.68
C ALA A 18 10.34 0.57 11.34
N SER A 19 9.15 -0.03 11.33
CA SER A 19 8.60 -0.61 10.11
C SER A 19 8.16 0.47 9.11
N GLU A 20 8.53 0.30 7.84
CA GLU A 20 8.13 1.19 6.74
C GLU A 20 6.67 0.98 6.30
N VAL A 21 6.05 -0.13 6.69
CA VAL A 21 4.65 -0.46 6.41
C VAL A 21 3.86 -0.54 7.72
N PRO A 22 2.52 -0.40 7.69
CA PRO A 22 1.70 -0.61 8.87
C PRO A 22 1.89 -2.03 9.43
N VAL A 23 1.88 -2.16 10.75
CA VAL A 23 2.04 -3.43 11.45
C VAL A 23 0.83 -3.71 12.33
N LEU A 24 0.13 -4.81 12.06
CA LEU A 24 -0.88 -5.35 12.97
C LEU A 24 -0.21 -6.29 13.97
N VAL A 25 -0.26 -5.93 15.25
CA VAL A 25 0.28 -6.73 16.35
C VAL A 25 -0.88 -7.41 17.07
N GLU A 26 -0.84 -8.73 17.20
CA GLU A 26 -1.68 -9.49 18.12
C GLU A 26 -0.91 -9.75 19.42
N PHE A 27 -1.47 -9.31 20.54
CA PHE A 27 -1.01 -9.63 21.89
C PHE A 27 -1.83 -10.83 22.40
N GLY A 28 -1.15 -11.96 22.55
CA GLY A 28 -1.75 -13.24 22.92
C GLY A 28 -0.98 -13.94 24.04
N ALA A 29 -1.41 -15.16 24.38
CA ALA A 29 -0.73 -16.03 25.33
C ALA A 29 -0.96 -17.50 25.00
N THR A 30 -0.04 -18.37 25.42
CA THR A 30 -0.12 -19.83 25.13
C THR A 30 -1.31 -20.53 25.81
N TRP A 31 -1.79 -19.98 26.93
CA TRP A 31 -2.96 -20.47 27.67
C TRP A 31 -4.29 -19.89 27.17
N CYS A 32 -4.25 -18.89 26.28
CA CYS A 32 -5.44 -18.20 25.78
C CYS A 32 -6.17 -19.06 24.73
N GLY A 33 -7.32 -19.64 25.11
CA GLY A 33 -8.19 -20.39 24.20
C GLY A 33 -8.65 -19.57 22.98
N PRO A 34 -9.22 -18.36 23.16
CA PRO A 34 -9.64 -17.52 22.04
C PRO A 34 -8.52 -17.15 21.08
N CYS A 35 -7.30 -16.95 21.57
CA CYS A 35 -6.12 -16.65 20.74
C CYS A 35 -5.83 -17.80 19.77
N LYS A 36 -5.89 -19.05 20.25
CA LYS A 36 -5.74 -20.26 19.42
C LYS A 36 -6.81 -20.38 18.33
N THR A 37 -8.02 -19.88 18.59
CA THR A 37 -9.11 -19.87 17.61
C THR A 37 -8.85 -18.88 16.48
N VAL A 38 -8.26 -17.72 16.78
CA VAL A 38 -7.98 -16.66 15.78
C VAL A 38 -6.70 -16.93 14.98
N GLU A 39 -5.73 -17.64 15.56
CA GLU A 39 -4.41 -17.87 14.98
C GLU A 39 -4.41 -18.35 13.50
N PRO A 40 -5.27 -19.30 13.07
CA PRO A 40 -5.30 -19.72 11.66
C PRO A 40 -5.73 -18.60 10.72
N GLU A 41 -6.72 -17.80 11.12
CA GLU A 41 -7.22 -16.67 10.34
C GLU A 41 -6.18 -15.54 10.30
N LEU A 42 -5.48 -15.29 11.42
CA LEU A 42 -4.38 -14.33 11.51
C LEU A 42 -3.22 -14.73 10.58
N ARG A 43 -2.84 -16.02 10.55
CA ARG A 43 -1.80 -16.53 9.64
C ARG A 43 -2.20 -16.40 8.17
N ALA A 44 -3.45 -16.69 7.83
CA ALA A 44 -3.95 -16.51 6.47
C ALA A 44 -3.93 -15.03 6.07
N PHE A 45 -4.43 -14.16 6.94
CA PHE A 45 -4.43 -12.71 6.70
C PHE A 45 -3.02 -12.14 6.55
N ALA A 46 -2.06 -12.60 7.36
CA ALA A 46 -0.65 -12.21 7.26
C ALA A 46 -0.06 -12.49 5.88
N GLN A 47 -0.42 -13.63 5.27
CA GLN A 47 0.04 -13.99 3.92
C GLN A 47 -0.61 -13.13 2.85
N GLU A 48 -1.90 -12.83 2.99
CA GLU A 48 -2.64 -12.08 1.98
C GLU A 48 -2.34 -10.57 1.98
N ILE A 49 -2.04 -10.00 3.15
CA ILE A 49 -1.81 -8.56 3.28
C ILE A 49 -0.35 -8.17 2.98
N ALA A 50 0.57 -9.13 3.00
CA ALA A 50 1.96 -8.89 2.60
C ALA A 50 2.04 -8.57 1.09
N PRO A 51 2.94 -7.66 0.66
CA PRO A 51 3.88 -6.86 1.47
C PRO A 51 3.29 -5.55 2.01
N ARG A 52 1.99 -5.27 1.77
CA ARG A 52 1.35 -3.98 2.08
C ARG A 52 1.25 -3.67 3.58
N ALA A 53 1.21 -4.70 4.41
CA ALA A 53 1.34 -4.59 5.86
C ALA A 53 2.06 -5.81 6.43
N LYS A 54 2.58 -5.66 7.65
CA LYS A 54 3.13 -6.76 8.43
C LYS A 54 2.11 -7.20 9.48
N VAL A 55 2.03 -8.50 9.74
CA VAL A 55 1.25 -9.05 10.85
C VAL A 55 2.18 -9.85 11.75
N VAL A 56 2.19 -9.53 13.03
CA VAL A 56 3.08 -10.12 14.02
C VAL A 56 2.34 -10.52 15.29
N GLN A 57 2.96 -11.40 16.07
CA GLN A 57 2.42 -11.84 17.35
C GLN A 57 3.40 -11.54 18.47
N VAL A 58 2.88 -11.09 19.60
CA VAL A 58 3.59 -10.88 20.86
C VAL A 58 2.96 -11.74 21.94
N ASP A 59 3.76 -12.61 22.54
CA ASP A 59 3.37 -13.35 23.75
C ASP A 59 3.57 -12.47 24.98
N ILE A 60 2.47 -12.18 25.70
CA ILE A 60 2.49 -11.29 26.87
C ILE A 60 3.24 -11.88 28.08
N ASP A 61 3.33 -13.21 28.19
CA ASP A 61 4.06 -13.87 29.28
C ASP A 61 5.58 -13.75 29.06
N GLN A 62 6.00 -13.71 27.79
CA GLN A 62 7.40 -13.54 27.40
C GLN A 62 7.80 -12.06 27.25
N SER A 63 6.83 -11.15 27.11
CA SER A 63 7.05 -9.72 26.91
C SER A 63 6.20 -8.84 27.85
N PRO A 64 6.29 -9.04 29.19
CA PRO A 64 5.41 -8.37 30.16
C PRO A 64 5.62 -6.85 30.21
N ALA A 65 6.84 -6.34 29.97
CA ALA A 65 7.10 -4.90 29.99
C ALA A 65 6.46 -4.20 28.78
N LEU A 66 6.47 -4.87 27.62
CA LEU A 66 5.80 -4.40 26.41
C LEU A 66 4.27 -4.37 26.59
N ALA A 67 3.69 -5.46 27.12
CA ALA A 67 2.25 -5.55 27.42
C ALA A 67 1.81 -4.45 28.39
N GLN A 68 2.59 -4.18 29.44
CA GLN A 68 2.33 -3.10 30.39
C GLN A 68 2.41 -1.72 29.74
N THR A 69 3.47 -1.46 28.97
CA THR A 69 3.70 -0.16 28.31
C THR A 69 2.59 0.20 27.32
N LEU A 70 2.09 -0.80 26.59
CA LEU A 70 1.00 -0.63 25.63
C LEU A 70 -0.40 -0.76 26.24
N GLY A 71 -0.48 -0.96 27.56
CA GLY A 71 -1.75 -1.02 28.28
C GLY A 71 -2.60 -2.23 27.93
N VAL A 72 -2.00 -3.36 27.56
CA VAL A 72 -2.70 -4.62 27.27
C VAL A 72 -3.22 -5.22 28.58
N ARG A 73 -4.54 -5.26 28.75
CA ARG A 73 -5.22 -5.74 29.97
C ARG A 73 -5.93 -7.08 29.80
N SER A 74 -6.09 -7.53 28.55
CA SER A 74 -6.79 -8.74 28.18
C SER A 74 -6.20 -9.27 26.87
N VAL A 75 -6.34 -10.57 26.65
CA VAL A 75 -5.90 -11.24 25.40
C VAL A 75 -7.08 -12.00 24.79
N PRO A 76 -7.18 -12.06 23.44
CA PRO A 76 -6.32 -11.37 22.48
C PRO A 76 -6.59 -9.86 22.45
N THR A 77 -5.56 -9.07 22.20
CA THR A 77 -5.66 -7.63 21.89
C THR A 77 -4.91 -7.35 20.60
N PHE A 78 -5.51 -6.59 19.70
CA PHE A 78 -4.94 -6.22 18.41
C PHE A 78 -4.61 -4.74 18.40
N VAL A 79 -3.42 -4.37 17.96
CA VAL A 79 -2.98 -2.96 17.85
C VAL A 79 -2.34 -2.74 16.49
N VAL A 80 -2.73 -1.67 15.80
CA VAL A 80 -2.05 -1.23 14.57
C VAL A 80 -1.01 -0.20 14.92
N PHE A 81 0.21 -0.41 14.43
CA PHE A 81 1.29 0.55 14.45
C PHE A 81 1.53 1.12 13.05
N HIS A 82 1.74 2.42 12.97
CA HIS A 82 2.13 3.10 11.73
C HIS A 82 2.98 4.33 12.06
N GLY A 83 4.11 4.49 11.36
CA GLY A 83 5.06 5.59 11.63
C GLY A 83 5.61 5.58 13.07
N GLY A 84 5.87 4.39 13.62
CA GLY A 84 6.39 4.22 14.98
C GLY A 84 5.41 4.57 16.10
N ARG A 85 4.10 4.60 15.84
CA ARG A 85 3.07 4.93 16.84
C ARG A 85 1.89 3.97 16.77
N PRO A 86 1.24 3.66 17.90
CA PRO A 86 -0.05 2.98 17.89
C PRO A 86 -1.13 3.92 17.35
N VAL A 87 -1.89 3.48 16.35
CA VAL A 87 -2.89 4.29 15.63
C VAL A 87 -4.29 3.71 15.64
N ASP A 88 -4.46 2.43 16.00
CA ASP A 88 -5.75 1.77 16.22
C ASP A 88 -5.57 0.59 17.20
N GLY A 89 -6.63 0.20 17.91
CA GLY A 89 -6.60 -0.90 18.87
C GLY A 89 -7.97 -1.51 19.14
N ARG A 90 -8.03 -2.85 19.22
CA ARG A 90 -9.26 -3.61 19.53
C ARG A 90 -8.97 -4.74 20.51
N GLN A 91 -9.86 -4.94 21.48
CA GLN A 91 -9.79 -6.05 22.43
C GLN A 91 -10.76 -7.16 22.06
N GLY A 92 -10.36 -8.40 22.33
CA GLY A 92 -11.17 -9.59 22.08
C GLY A 92 -11.01 -10.15 20.66
N VAL A 93 -11.80 -11.18 20.37
CA VAL A 93 -11.78 -11.89 19.08
C VAL A 93 -12.32 -10.98 17.98
N ILE A 94 -11.55 -10.83 16.91
CA ILE A 94 -11.94 -10.08 15.70
C ILE A 94 -11.80 -10.97 14.47
N ARG A 95 -12.57 -10.70 13.42
CA ARG A 95 -12.50 -11.43 12.15
C ARG A 95 -11.51 -10.76 11.20
N LYS A 96 -11.12 -11.44 10.13
CA LYS A 96 -10.24 -10.90 9.08
C LYS A 96 -10.73 -9.58 8.47
N ALA A 97 -12.04 -9.42 8.28
CA ALA A 97 -12.61 -8.16 7.79
C ALA A 97 -12.35 -7.00 8.75
N ASP A 98 -12.38 -7.26 10.06
CA ASP A 98 -12.05 -6.29 11.09
C ASP A 98 -10.56 -5.95 11.08
N MET A 99 -9.68 -6.94 10.93
CA MET A 99 -8.23 -6.74 10.78
C MET A 99 -7.92 -5.85 9.57
N LEU A 100 -8.57 -6.09 8.43
CA LEU A 100 -8.44 -5.26 7.24
C LEU A 100 -8.91 -3.83 7.50
N SER A 101 -10.07 -3.66 8.15
CA SER A 101 -10.62 -2.33 8.45
C SER A 101 -9.73 -1.47 9.36
N MET A 102 -8.98 -2.11 10.27
CA MET A 102 -8.01 -1.43 11.14
C MET A 102 -6.80 -0.94 10.35
N LEU A 103 -6.40 -1.66 9.30
CA LEU A 103 -5.24 -1.33 8.48
C LEU A 103 -5.58 -0.39 7.32
N GLU A 104 -6.79 -0.45 6.78
CA GLU A 104 -7.18 0.11 5.47
C GLU A 104 -6.75 1.58 5.26
N ARG A 105 -6.87 2.42 6.30
CA ARG A 105 -6.49 3.84 6.26
C ARG A 105 -4.98 4.11 6.26
N TYR A 106 -4.19 3.12 6.67
CA TYR A 106 -2.75 3.20 6.80
C TYR A 106 -2.02 2.38 5.75
N LEU A 107 -2.72 1.43 5.10
CA LEU A 107 -2.14 0.66 4.03
C LEU A 107 -1.54 1.63 3.00
N PRO A 108 -0.34 1.34 2.50
CA PRO A 108 0.15 2.04 1.33
C PRO A 108 -0.95 1.93 0.27
N ARG A 109 -1.27 3.06 -0.37
CA ARG A 109 -2.15 3.05 -1.54
C ARG A 109 -1.62 1.97 -2.49
N SER A 110 -2.53 1.26 -3.15
CA SER A 110 -2.19 0.14 -4.06
C SER A 110 -0.86 0.41 -4.76
N GLU A 111 0.12 -0.48 -4.61
CA GLU A 111 1.52 -0.26 -5.01
C GLU A 111 1.60 0.50 -6.35
N GLY A 112 2.26 1.66 -6.33
CA GLY A 112 2.35 2.57 -7.48
C GLY A 112 1.23 3.61 -7.62
N ALA A 113 0.17 3.64 -6.80
CA ALA A 113 -0.89 4.66 -6.90
C ALA A 113 -0.42 6.03 -6.37
N LEU A 114 -0.53 7.06 -7.22
CA LEU A 114 -0.31 8.47 -6.86
C LEU A 114 -1.61 9.25 -6.93
N SER A 115 -1.90 10.09 -5.92
CA SER A 115 -3.03 11.03 -6.02
C SER A 115 -2.70 12.15 -7.01
N ALA A 116 -3.73 12.85 -7.50
CA ALA A 116 -3.56 14.02 -8.35
C ALA A 116 -2.68 15.10 -7.70
N ALA A 117 -2.85 15.37 -6.40
CA ALA A 117 -2.06 16.36 -5.67
C ALA A 117 -0.57 15.98 -5.59
N GLU A 118 -0.28 14.71 -5.29
CA GLU A 118 1.09 14.20 -5.22
C GLU A 118 1.75 14.16 -6.59
N ALA A 119 1.06 13.64 -7.60
CA ALA A 119 1.55 13.58 -8.96
C ALA A 119 1.85 14.99 -9.50
N SER A 120 0.96 15.97 -9.28
CA SER A 120 1.20 17.36 -9.68
C SER A 120 2.47 17.95 -9.06
N LYS A 121 2.68 17.73 -7.75
CA LYS A 121 3.91 18.18 -7.07
C LYS A 121 5.17 17.48 -7.60
N LEU A 122 5.14 16.17 -7.80
CA LEU A 122 6.28 15.41 -8.31
C LEU A 122 6.61 15.76 -9.76
N LEU A 123 5.59 16.01 -10.57
CA LEU A 123 5.72 16.43 -11.97
C LEU A 123 6.40 17.81 -12.04
N ALA A 124 5.96 18.76 -11.22
CA ALA A 124 6.59 20.08 -11.12
C ALA A 124 8.07 20.03 -10.68
N LEU A 125 8.44 19.01 -9.88
CA LEU A 125 9.82 18.76 -9.47
C LEU A 125 10.64 17.95 -10.51
N GLY A 126 10.04 17.56 -11.63
CA GLY A 126 10.69 16.75 -12.67
C GLY A 126 11.04 15.32 -12.21
N ARG A 127 10.42 14.82 -11.14
CA ARG A 127 10.71 13.49 -10.57
C ARG A 127 9.98 12.37 -11.28
N ILE A 128 8.86 12.68 -11.91
CA ILE A 128 8.02 11.72 -12.63
C ILE A 128 7.82 12.14 -14.08
N LYS A 129 7.49 11.16 -14.92
CA LYS A 129 7.00 11.36 -16.28
C LYS A 129 5.59 10.80 -16.39
N MET A 130 4.62 11.64 -16.77
CA MET A 130 3.26 11.19 -17.02
C MET A 130 3.20 10.43 -18.35
N VAL A 131 2.58 9.25 -18.34
CA VAL A 131 2.41 8.38 -19.52
C VAL A 131 0.93 8.16 -19.74
N ASP A 132 0.40 8.72 -20.81
CA ASP A 132 -0.99 8.55 -21.22
C ASP A 132 -1.14 7.23 -21.96
N VAL A 133 -1.93 6.32 -21.39
CA VAL A 133 -2.18 4.99 -21.96
C VAL A 133 -3.41 4.93 -22.86
N ARG A 134 -4.08 6.07 -23.07
CA ARG A 134 -5.24 6.18 -23.96
C ARG A 134 -4.77 6.19 -25.43
N GLU A 135 -5.69 5.94 -26.34
CA GLU A 135 -5.46 6.05 -27.78
C GLU A 135 -4.98 7.46 -28.18
N GLU A 136 -4.11 7.53 -29.19
CA GLU A 136 -3.48 8.76 -29.67
C GLU A 136 -4.50 9.88 -29.98
N PRO A 137 -5.66 9.63 -30.64
CA PRO A 137 -6.64 10.69 -30.90
C PRO A 137 -7.27 11.26 -29.62
N VAL A 138 -7.26 10.51 -28.51
CA VAL A 138 -7.72 11.01 -27.21
C VAL A 138 -6.66 11.90 -26.58
N PHE A 139 -5.39 11.48 -26.63
CA PHE A 139 -4.25 12.24 -26.15
C PHE A 139 -4.10 13.58 -26.89
N ALA A 140 -4.18 13.57 -28.21
CA ALA A 140 -4.02 14.76 -29.06
C ALA A 140 -5.03 15.87 -28.75
N ARG A 141 -6.23 15.52 -28.25
CA ARG A 141 -7.27 16.51 -27.87
C ARG A 141 -7.02 17.17 -26.53
N ALA A 142 -6.56 16.39 -25.54
CA ALA A 142 -6.28 16.87 -24.20
C ALA A 142 -5.45 15.87 -23.40
N HIS A 143 -4.36 16.31 -22.80
CA HIS A 143 -3.47 15.48 -21.98
C HIS A 143 -2.83 16.29 -20.84
N ILE A 144 -2.20 15.61 -19.89
CA ILE A 144 -1.46 16.27 -18.80
C ILE A 144 -0.19 16.88 -19.41
N GLN A 145 0.12 18.13 -19.06
CA GLN A 145 1.25 18.86 -19.64
C GLN A 145 2.56 18.07 -19.54
N GLY A 146 3.27 17.95 -20.68
CA GLY A 146 4.55 17.24 -20.75
C GLY A 146 4.45 15.72 -20.64
N ALA A 147 3.23 15.16 -20.72
CA ALA A 147 3.02 13.72 -20.81
C ALA A 147 3.47 13.17 -22.18
N VAL A 148 3.83 11.89 -22.19
CA VAL A 148 4.05 11.11 -23.42
C VAL A 148 2.86 10.17 -23.65
N ASN A 149 2.58 9.81 -24.90
CA ASN A 149 1.53 8.85 -25.21
C ASN A 149 2.13 7.49 -25.58
N ILE A 150 1.71 6.45 -24.85
CA ILE A 150 2.01 5.06 -25.17
C ILE A 150 0.72 4.27 -24.94
N PRO A 151 -0.06 3.98 -26.00
CA PRO A 151 -1.33 3.27 -25.88
C PRO A 151 -1.19 1.95 -25.11
N ALA A 152 -2.20 1.61 -24.31
CA ALA A 152 -2.17 0.43 -23.43
C ALA A 152 -1.83 -0.88 -24.17
N ALA A 153 -2.28 -1.01 -25.42
CA ALA A 153 -2.00 -2.17 -26.27
C ALA A 153 -0.51 -2.31 -26.67
N GLU A 154 0.24 -1.21 -26.66
CA GLU A 154 1.66 -1.18 -27.05
C GLU A 154 2.61 -1.17 -25.83
N LEU A 155 2.09 -0.94 -24.63
CA LEU A 155 2.92 -0.67 -23.46
C LEU A 155 3.82 -1.86 -23.08
N GLU A 156 3.33 -3.09 -23.27
CA GLU A 156 4.09 -4.32 -22.98
C GLU A 156 5.30 -4.48 -23.91
N THR A 157 5.14 -4.19 -25.20
CA THR A 157 6.23 -4.28 -26.18
C THR A 157 7.17 -3.07 -26.10
N ARG A 158 6.71 -1.95 -25.55
CA ARG A 158 7.45 -0.70 -25.37
C ARG A 158 7.96 -0.49 -23.95
N LEU A 159 8.07 -1.55 -23.14
CA LEU A 159 8.55 -1.44 -21.75
C LEU A 159 9.94 -0.80 -21.64
N ALA A 160 10.82 -1.06 -22.62
CA ALA A 160 12.15 -0.43 -22.67
C ALA A 160 12.10 1.10 -22.79
N GLU A 161 11.07 1.65 -23.46
CA GLU A 161 10.88 3.09 -23.59
C GLU A 161 10.52 3.73 -22.26
N LEU A 162 9.70 3.06 -21.43
CA LEU A 162 9.37 3.55 -20.09
C LEU A 162 10.61 3.76 -19.23
N MET A 163 11.60 2.88 -19.35
CA MET A 163 12.85 2.94 -18.59
C MET A 163 13.80 4.04 -19.08
N THR A 164 13.64 4.56 -20.30
CA THR A 164 14.51 5.59 -20.88
C THR A 164 13.93 7.01 -20.78
N LEU A 165 12.74 7.19 -20.19
CA LEU A 165 12.07 8.48 -20.04
C LEU A 165 12.81 9.49 -19.14
N GLY A 166 13.85 9.05 -18.43
CA GLY A 166 14.69 9.92 -17.58
C GLY A 166 14.02 10.41 -16.29
N ALA A 167 12.80 9.96 -16.01
CA ALA A 167 12.07 10.18 -14.77
C ALA A 167 11.13 8.99 -14.51
N TYR A 168 10.66 8.84 -13.28
CA TYR A 168 9.85 7.68 -12.89
C TYR A 168 8.48 7.69 -13.58
N PRO A 169 8.11 6.67 -14.38
CA PRO A 169 6.91 6.68 -15.20
C PRO A 169 5.62 6.51 -14.37
N VAL A 170 4.62 7.33 -14.67
CA VAL A 170 3.29 7.31 -14.03
C VAL A 170 2.22 7.18 -15.10
N LEU A 171 1.63 5.99 -15.18
CA LEU A 171 0.58 5.65 -16.13
C LEU A 171 -0.73 6.35 -15.76
N TYR A 172 -1.45 6.89 -16.74
CA TYR A 172 -2.80 7.36 -16.50
C TYR A 172 -3.70 7.08 -17.68
N CYS A 173 -4.97 6.80 -17.37
CA CYS A 173 -6.06 6.78 -18.33
C CYS A 173 -7.15 7.78 -17.91
N ARG A 174 -8.35 7.67 -18.48
CA ARG A 174 -9.47 8.57 -18.14
C ARG A 174 -9.87 8.47 -16.66
N THR A 175 -10.06 7.25 -16.14
CA THR A 175 -10.63 6.99 -14.81
C THR A 175 -9.65 6.37 -13.82
N GLY A 176 -8.42 6.07 -14.25
CA GLY A 176 -7.42 5.34 -13.47
C GLY A 176 -7.57 3.81 -13.48
N ALA A 177 -8.74 3.27 -13.89
CA ALA A 177 -9.02 1.83 -13.83
C ALA A 177 -8.11 1.00 -14.76
N GLU A 178 -7.97 1.44 -16.01
CA GLU A 178 -7.12 0.75 -17.00
C GLU A 178 -5.63 0.88 -16.67
N SER A 179 -5.17 2.08 -16.30
CA SER A 179 -3.77 2.30 -15.89
C SER A 179 -3.40 1.51 -14.64
N LYS A 180 -4.33 1.34 -13.70
CA LYS A 180 -4.15 0.46 -12.53
C LYS A 180 -3.96 -0.99 -12.96
N ALA A 181 -4.90 -1.54 -13.73
CA ALA A 181 -4.84 -2.93 -14.18
C ALA A 181 -3.56 -3.22 -14.98
N LEU A 182 -3.11 -2.22 -15.75
CA LEU A 182 -1.87 -2.31 -16.51
C LEU A 182 -0.63 -2.27 -15.61
N ALA A 183 -0.57 -1.39 -14.62
CA ALA A 183 0.52 -1.37 -13.64
C ALA A 183 0.61 -2.70 -12.87
N GLU A 184 -0.52 -3.24 -12.41
CA GLU A 184 -0.60 -4.54 -11.72
C GLU A 184 -0.11 -5.71 -12.61
N LYS A 185 -0.29 -5.61 -13.94
CA LYS A 185 0.24 -6.59 -14.90
C LYS A 185 1.74 -6.42 -15.15
N LEU A 186 2.23 -5.18 -15.21
CA LEU A 186 3.60 -4.86 -15.61
C LEU A 186 4.61 -4.97 -14.47
N ILE A 187 4.24 -4.62 -13.24
CA ILE A 187 5.16 -4.67 -12.08
C ILE A 187 5.76 -6.07 -11.88
N PRO A 188 4.98 -7.18 -11.94
CA PRO A 188 5.54 -8.54 -11.87
C PRO A 188 6.50 -8.89 -13.02
N LEU A 189 6.45 -8.17 -14.14
CA LEU A 189 7.36 -8.33 -15.29
C LEU A 189 8.65 -7.49 -15.14
N GLY A 190 8.85 -6.85 -13.99
CA GLY A 190 10.02 -6.02 -13.70
C GLY A 190 9.85 -4.56 -14.10
N ALA A 191 8.63 -4.10 -14.41
CA ALA A 191 8.38 -2.70 -14.71
C ALA A 191 8.36 -1.85 -13.43
N GLU A 192 9.20 -0.82 -13.39
CA GLU A 192 9.17 0.20 -12.34
C GLU A 192 8.20 1.33 -12.74
N VAL A 193 6.90 1.13 -12.50
CA VAL A 193 5.85 2.08 -12.88
C VAL A 193 4.90 2.40 -11.73
N ALA A 194 4.41 3.63 -11.70
CA ALA A 194 3.26 4.05 -10.91
C ALA A 194 2.04 4.32 -11.80
N TYR A 195 0.89 4.63 -11.21
CA TYR A 195 -0.29 5.09 -11.91
C TYR A 195 -1.04 6.19 -11.15
N LEU A 196 -1.76 7.04 -11.91
CA LEU A 196 -2.57 8.11 -11.37
C LEU A 196 -3.93 7.59 -10.87
N GLU A 197 -4.18 7.71 -9.58
CA GLU A 197 -5.45 7.34 -8.96
C GLU A 197 -6.58 8.24 -9.48
N GLY A 198 -7.67 7.62 -9.95
CA GLY A 198 -8.81 8.33 -10.55
C GLY A 198 -8.54 8.94 -11.94
N GLY A 199 -7.32 8.80 -12.47
CA GLY A 199 -6.93 9.23 -13.81
C GLY A 199 -7.12 10.73 -14.06
N VAL A 200 -7.38 11.08 -15.32
CA VAL A 200 -7.61 12.47 -15.74
C VAL A 200 -8.77 13.13 -15.00
N LEU A 201 -9.83 12.38 -14.67
CA LEU A 201 -10.97 12.96 -13.96
C LEU A 201 -10.60 13.45 -12.56
N ALA A 202 -9.78 12.69 -11.82
CA ALA A 202 -9.28 13.13 -10.53
C ALA A 202 -8.28 14.29 -10.67
N TRP A 203 -7.46 14.28 -11.73
CA TRP A 203 -6.55 15.39 -12.04
C TRP A 203 -7.27 16.73 -12.19
N GLU A 204 -8.33 16.76 -12.99
CA GLU A 204 -9.15 17.96 -13.21
C GLU A 204 -9.97 18.32 -11.95
N THR A 205 -10.46 17.33 -11.20
CA THR A 205 -11.20 17.56 -9.94
C THR A 205 -10.34 18.24 -8.88
N GLU A 206 -9.05 17.91 -8.83
CA GLU A 206 -8.04 18.57 -7.98
C GLU A 206 -7.68 19.99 -8.47
N GLY A 207 -8.24 20.43 -9.60
CA GLY A 207 -8.00 21.76 -10.17
C GLY A 207 -6.76 21.87 -11.05
N ASN A 208 -6.09 20.75 -11.34
CA ASN A 208 -4.96 20.75 -12.26
C ASN A 208 -5.43 20.88 -13.72
N GLN A 209 -4.66 21.56 -14.56
CA GLN A 209 -5.02 21.80 -15.96
C GLN A 209 -4.55 20.69 -16.90
N LEU A 210 -5.25 20.54 -18.02
CA LEU A 210 -4.82 19.76 -19.17
C LEU A 210 -4.32 20.69 -20.27
N GLU A 211 -3.29 20.24 -20.96
CA GLU A 211 -2.83 20.83 -22.21
C GLU A 211 -3.78 20.44 -23.34
N ARG A 212 -4.12 21.41 -24.20
CA ARG A 212 -4.99 21.26 -25.37
C ARG A 212 -4.29 21.94 -26.56
N PRO A 213 -3.47 21.17 -27.31
CA PRO A 213 -2.73 21.70 -28.45
C PRO A 213 -3.60 22.19 -29.61
#